data_AF-A0A2T7NKA6-F1
#
_entry.id   AF-A0A2T7NKA6-F1
#
_cell.length_a   1.000
_cell.length_b   1.000
_cell.length_c   1.000
_cell.angle_alpha   90.00
_cell.angle_beta   90.00
_cell.angle_gamma   90.00
#
_symmetry.space_group_name_H-M   'P 1'
#
loop_
_entity.id
_entity.type
_entity.pdbx_description
1 polymer ?
#
loop_
_entity_poly.entity_id
_entity_poly.type
_entity_poly.pdbx_seq_one_letter_code
_entity_poly.pdbx_strand_id
1 'polypeptide(L)'
;MEYRPVIVRGEFDHSREMKIGPRSNLLKEGGGLLTTGTGGGFHIITPFKLADREQTILVNRGWVRGDHADPRTRREGQVQGEVEIGGIVRLEEKRYPMTPKGNFRETGYWLYRDLEKMAKTAGTEPIFIDQDLRTSIPGGPLGGQTRISLRNEHFSYIITWYTLSLITFVMWYRRYIRPPPPSTAFDYIRKSLK
;
A
#
# COMPACT_ATOMS: atom_id res chain seq x y z
N MET A 1 0.02 -13.70 -0.90
CA MET A 1 1.01 -13.17 -1.86
C MET A 1 0.85 -11.67 -2.11
N GLU A 2 0.24 -10.91 -1.18
CA GLU A 2 0.15 -9.46 -1.34
C GLU A 2 1.54 -8.81 -1.25
N TYR A 3 1.77 -7.74 -2.03
CA TYR A 3 3.05 -7.02 -2.13
C TYR A 3 4.21 -7.80 -2.75
N ARG A 4 3.94 -8.90 -3.46
CA ARG A 4 4.98 -9.60 -4.22
C ARG A 4 5.31 -8.81 -5.49
N PRO A 5 6.58 -8.43 -5.72
CA PRO A 5 6.99 -7.83 -6.97
C PRO A 5 6.88 -8.84 -8.11
N VAL A 6 6.36 -8.39 -9.25
CA VAL A 6 6.15 -9.19 -10.45
C VAL A 6 6.49 -8.36 -11.69
N ILE A 7 7.01 -9.04 -12.70
CA ILE A 7 7.23 -8.47 -14.03
C ILE A 7 6.47 -9.35 -15.00
N VAL A 8 5.65 -8.75 -15.86
CA VAL A 8 4.85 -9.46 -16.85
C VAL A 8 4.92 -8.75 -18.20
N ARG A 9 4.84 -9.53 -19.28
CA ARG A 9 4.83 -9.06 -20.67
C ARG A 9 3.51 -9.42 -21.34
N GLY A 10 3.05 -8.56 -22.23
CA GLY A 10 1.74 -8.71 -22.83
C GLY A 10 1.19 -7.42 -23.40
N GLU A 11 -0.09 -7.43 -23.75
CA GLU A 11 -0.77 -6.31 -24.41
C GLU A 11 -1.96 -5.81 -23.58
N PHE A 12 -2.15 -4.49 -23.59
CA PHE A 12 -3.29 -3.84 -22.94
C PHE A 12 -4.52 -3.87 -23.83
N ASP A 13 -5.66 -4.33 -23.28
CA ASP A 13 -6.95 -4.17 -23.91
C ASP A 13 -7.66 -2.91 -23.40
N HIS A 14 -7.45 -1.81 -24.12
CA HIS A 14 -8.04 -0.50 -23.80
C HIS A 14 -9.55 -0.43 -24.05
N SER A 15 -10.17 -1.42 -24.71
CA SER A 15 -11.61 -1.41 -24.99
C SER A 15 -12.45 -1.72 -23.74
N ARG A 16 -11.88 -2.48 -22.79
CA ARG A 16 -12.51 -2.93 -21.55
C ARG A 16 -11.95 -2.21 -20.32
N GLU A 17 -11.51 -0.98 -20.51
CA GLU A 17 -10.92 -0.19 -19.45
C GLU A 17 -11.96 0.23 -18.38
N MET A 18 -11.53 0.19 -17.12
CA MET A 18 -12.33 0.55 -15.95
C MET A 18 -11.61 1.62 -15.14
N LYS A 19 -12.35 2.39 -14.35
CA LYS A 19 -11.81 3.44 -13.49
C LYS A 19 -12.25 3.26 -12.04
N ILE A 20 -11.30 3.33 -11.10
CA ILE A 20 -11.59 3.35 -9.66
C ILE A 20 -11.40 4.77 -9.13
N GLY A 21 -12.42 5.34 -8.50
CA GLY A 21 -12.35 6.67 -7.90
C GLY A 21 -13.40 6.91 -6.80
N PRO A 22 -13.35 8.06 -6.13
CA PRO A 22 -12.28 9.06 -6.21
C PRO A 22 -10.99 8.55 -5.57
N ARG A 23 -9.84 8.93 -6.14
CA ARG A 23 -8.48 8.62 -5.64
C ARG A 23 -7.60 9.87 -5.71
N SER A 24 -6.74 10.05 -4.71
CA SER A 24 -5.76 11.13 -4.68
C SER A 24 -4.44 10.71 -5.33
N ASN A 25 -3.67 11.70 -5.78
CA ASN A 25 -2.30 11.48 -6.25
C ASN A 25 -1.37 11.39 -5.03
N LEU A 26 -0.71 10.24 -4.86
CA LEU A 26 0.22 10.00 -3.75
C LEU A 26 1.63 10.56 -4.01
N LEU A 27 2.00 10.80 -5.27
CA LEU A 27 3.33 11.31 -5.64
C LEU A 27 3.44 12.83 -5.52
N LYS A 28 2.31 13.55 -5.46
CA LYS A 28 2.28 14.98 -5.15
C LYS A 28 1.85 15.18 -3.71
N GLU A 29 2.72 15.75 -2.89
CA GLU A 29 2.33 16.27 -1.57
C GLU A 29 1.19 17.29 -1.76
N GLY A 30 0.05 17.03 -1.14
CA GLY A 30 -1.14 17.89 -1.24
C GLY A 30 -2.39 17.23 -1.83
N GLY A 31 -2.41 15.93 -2.11
CA GLY A 31 -3.62 15.19 -2.51
C GLY A 31 -4.48 14.70 -1.35
N GLY A 32 -4.84 15.57 -0.40
CA GLY A 32 -5.73 15.20 0.70
C GLY A 32 -7.19 15.09 0.23
N LEU A 33 -8.02 14.29 0.91
CA LEU A 33 -9.48 14.27 0.68
C LEU A 33 -10.12 15.67 0.88
N LEU A 34 -9.42 16.57 1.59
CA LEU A 34 -9.85 17.92 1.95
C LEU A 34 -9.16 19.03 1.12
N THR A 35 -8.26 18.70 0.19
CA THR A 35 -7.60 19.72 -0.64
C THR A 35 -8.49 20.09 -1.82
N THR A 36 -9.19 21.22 -1.68
CA THR A 36 -10.14 21.82 -2.62
C THR A 36 -9.53 22.34 -3.94
N GLY A 37 -8.22 22.17 -4.17
CA GLY A 37 -7.50 22.78 -5.30
C GLY A 37 -7.07 21.84 -6.44
N THR A 38 -6.97 20.54 -6.21
CA THR A 38 -6.64 19.56 -7.26
C THR A 38 -7.76 18.54 -7.36
N GLY A 39 -8.60 18.67 -8.39
CA GLY A 39 -9.72 17.77 -8.65
C GLY A 39 -9.32 16.31 -8.46
N GLY A 40 -10.16 15.57 -7.73
CA GLY A 40 -9.97 14.14 -7.50
C GLY A 40 -9.70 13.40 -8.82
N GLY A 41 -8.84 12.39 -8.74
CA GLY A 41 -8.50 11.59 -9.90
C GLY A 41 -9.06 10.17 -9.80
N PHE A 42 -8.64 9.37 -10.76
CA PHE A 42 -9.07 7.98 -10.91
C PHE A 42 -7.84 7.10 -11.11
N HIS A 43 -7.90 5.90 -10.56
CA HIS A 43 -7.03 4.83 -11.00
C HIS A 43 -7.60 4.20 -12.26
N ILE A 44 -6.76 3.99 -13.26
CA ILE A 44 -7.13 3.35 -14.52
C ILE A 44 -6.74 1.88 -14.45
N ILE A 45 -7.74 1.01 -14.58
CA ILE A 45 -7.60 -0.44 -14.53
C ILE A 45 -7.86 -0.95 -15.94
N THR A 46 -6.86 -1.58 -16.53
CA THR A 46 -6.93 -2.10 -17.89
C THR A 46 -6.67 -3.59 -17.87
N PRO A 47 -7.51 -4.40 -18.54
CA PRO A 47 -7.19 -5.80 -18.79
C PRO A 47 -5.89 -5.93 -19.57
N PHE A 48 -5.06 -6.89 -19.18
CA PHE A 48 -3.75 -7.12 -19.76
C PHE A 48 -3.63 -8.59 -20.17
N LYS A 49 -3.54 -8.86 -21.47
CA LYS A 49 -3.37 -10.20 -22.01
C LYS A 49 -1.90 -10.57 -21.93
N LEU A 50 -1.56 -11.61 -21.19
CA LEU A 50 -0.19 -12.07 -21.07
C LEU A 50 0.32 -12.64 -22.40
N ALA A 51 1.56 -12.34 -22.77
CA ALA A 51 2.18 -12.89 -23.97
C ALA A 51 2.49 -14.39 -23.81
N ASP A 52 2.92 -14.79 -22.61
CA ASP A 52 3.37 -16.16 -22.33
C ASP A 52 2.21 -17.17 -22.16
N ARG A 53 0.99 -16.70 -21.91
CA ARG A 53 -0.18 -17.53 -21.55
C ARG A 53 -1.48 -16.95 -22.08
N GLU A 54 -2.44 -17.80 -22.41
CA GLU A 54 -3.83 -17.41 -22.74
C GLU A 54 -4.63 -16.97 -21.48
N GLN A 55 -4.05 -16.08 -20.68
CA GLN A 55 -4.67 -15.52 -19.48
C GLN A 55 -4.66 -14.00 -19.59
N THR A 56 -5.78 -13.39 -19.22
CA THR A 56 -5.90 -11.94 -19.08
C THR A 56 -6.03 -11.60 -17.61
N ILE A 57 -5.28 -10.60 -17.14
CA ILE A 57 -5.28 -10.15 -15.75
C ILE A 57 -5.69 -8.68 -15.67
N LEU A 58 -5.95 -8.17 -14.47
CA LEU A 58 -6.23 -6.75 -14.24
C LEU A 58 -4.95 -6.03 -13.81
N VAL A 59 -4.66 -4.92 -14.49
CA VAL A 59 -3.52 -4.05 -14.16
C VAL A 59 -4.03 -2.66 -13.84
N ASN A 60 -3.74 -2.19 -12.63
CA ASN A 60 -3.84 -0.77 -12.31
C ASN A 60 -2.64 -0.06 -12.91
N ARG A 61 -2.89 0.69 -13.97
CA ARG A 61 -1.88 1.46 -14.69
C ARG A 61 -1.45 2.70 -13.92
N GLY A 62 -2.25 3.12 -12.94
CA GLY A 62 -1.94 4.24 -12.08
C GLY A 62 -3.00 5.33 -12.10
N TRP A 63 -2.64 6.50 -11.59
CA TRP A 63 -3.54 7.62 -11.37
C TRP A 63 -3.59 8.57 -12.58
N VAL A 64 -4.79 9.02 -12.92
CA VAL A 64 -5.04 10.14 -13.84
C VAL A 64 -5.87 11.21 -13.14
N ARG A 65 -5.66 12.46 -13.55
CA ARG A 65 -6.50 13.57 -13.13
C ARG A 65 -7.88 13.46 -13.79
N GLY A 66 -8.92 14.00 -13.16
CA GLY A 66 -10.31 13.76 -13.59
C GLY A 66 -10.62 14.16 -15.05
N ASP A 67 -9.95 15.18 -15.57
CA ASP A 67 -9.99 15.63 -16.96
C ASP A 67 -9.31 14.66 -17.95
N HIS A 68 -8.39 13.82 -17.46
CA HIS A 68 -7.71 12.77 -18.22
C HIS A 68 -8.29 11.37 -17.99
N ALA A 69 -9.49 11.28 -17.38
CA ALA A 69 -10.18 10.01 -17.16
C ALA A 69 -10.61 9.35 -18.47
N ASP A 70 -11.04 10.14 -19.47
CA ASP A 70 -11.40 9.63 -20.79
C ASP A 70 -10.16 9.15 -21.56
N PRO A 71 -10.13 7.89 -22.06
CA PRO A 71 -9.07 7.41 -22.95
C PRO A 71 -8.70 8.38 -24.08
N ARG A 72 -9.67 9.11 -24.63
CA ARG A 72 -9.48 10.02 -25.76
C ARG A 72 -8.60 11.22 -25.43
N THR A 73 -8.52 11.62 -24.16
CA THR A 73 -7.72 12.76 -23.69
C THR A 73 -6.30 12.36 -23.25
N ARG A 74 -5.92 11.09 -23.43
CA ARG A 74 -4.58 10.54 -23.08
C ARG A 74 -4.06 9.52 -24.09
N ARG A 75 -4.18 9.84 -25.38
CA ARG A 75 -3.80 8.92 -26.48
C ARG A 75 -2.34 8.48 -26.43
N GLU A 76 -1.45 9.37 -26.00
CA GLU A 76 -0.01 9.06 -25.83
C GLU A 76 0.22 7.90 -24.86
N GLY A 77 -0.62 7.81 -23.82
CA GLY A 77 -0.60 6.69 -22.88
C GLY A 77 -1.25 5.41 -23.39
N GLN A 78 -2.04 5.44 -24.47
CA GLN A 78 -2.74 4.25 -24.99
C GLN A 78 -1.88 3.50 -26.00
N VAL A 79 -0.75 2.98 -25.52
CA VAL A 79 0.17 2.16 -26.31
C VAL A 79 -0.51 0.90 -26.83
N GLN A 80 -0.23 0.54 -28.07
CA GLN A 80 -0.67 -0.69 -28.71
C GLN A 80 0.52 -1.65 -28.86
N GLY A 81 0.25 -2.96 -28.81
CA GLY A 81 1.29 -3.99 -28.87
C GLY A 81 1.85 -4.41 -27.52
N GLU A 82 2.88 -5.26 -27.59
CA GLU A 82 3.47 -5.90 -26.42
C GLU A 82 4.34 -4.95 -25.61
N VAL A 83 4.12 -4.92 -24.30
CA VAL A 83 4.86 -4.11 -23.34
C VAL A 83 5.23 -4.94 -22.11
N GLU A 84 6.36 -4.58 -21.49
CA GLU A 84 6.76 -5.12 -20.20
C GLU A 84 6.29 -4.19 -19.08
N ILE A 85 5.60 -4.74 -18.09
CA ILE A 85 5.16 -4.00 -16.91
C ILE A 85 5.75 -4.63 -15.65
N GLY A 86 6.27 -3.77 -14.79
CA GLY A 86 6.69 -4.11 -13.44
C GLY A 86 5.62 -3.62 -12.46
N GLY A 87 5.38 -4.38 -11.40
CA GLY A 87 4.39 -4.00 -10.41
C GLY A 87 4.36 -4.92 -9.21
N ILE A 88 3.33 -4.74 -8.39
CA ILE A 88 3.09 -5.57 -7.20
C ILE A 88 1.70 -6.17 -7.22
N VAL A 89 1.59 -7.41 -6.76
CA VAL A 89 0.29 -8.06 -6.62
C VAL A 89 -0.46 -7.47 -5.42
N ARG A 90 -1.73 -7.10 -5.64
CA ARG A 90 -2.61 -6.58 -4.59
C ARG A 90 -3.87 -7.43 -4.47
N LEU A 91 -4.34 -7.61 -3.24
CA LEU A 91 -5.59 -8.33 -2.96
C LEU A 91 -6.81 -7.40 -3.03
N GLU A 92 -8.01 -7.93 -2.88
CA GLU A 92 -9.24 -7.14 -2.83
C GLU A 92 -9.21 -6.05 -1.74
N GLU A 93 -9.94 -4.95 -1.97
CA GLU A 93 -10.10 -3.89 -0.97
C GLU A 93 -11.36 -4.15 -0.13
N LYS A 94 -11.21 -4.13 1.21
CA LYS A 94 -12.34 -4.35 2.11
C LYS A 94 -13.38 -3.25 1.93
N ARG A 95 -14.58 -3.64 1.50
CA ARG A 95 -15.72 -2.73 1.38
C ARG A 95 -16.18 -2.25 2.76
N TYR A 96 -16.38 -0.94 2.89
CA TYR A 96 -17.01 -0.37 4.09
C TYR A 96 -18.54 -0.55 4.03
N PRO A 97 -19.22 -0.86 5.15
CA PRO A 97 -20.68 -1.11 5.15
C PRO A 97 -21.51 0.03 4.56
N MET A 98 -21.07 1.28 4.72
CA MET A 98 -21.76 2.47 4.19
C MET A 98 -21.41 2.82 2.73
N THR A 99 -20.58 2.03 2.04
CA THR A 99 -20.26 2.30 0.64
C THR A 99 -21.48 2.01 -0.26
N PRO A 100 -21.95 2.98 -1.08
CA PRO A 100 -23.07 2.78 -1.99
C PRO A 100 -22.86 1.58 -2.93
N LYS A 101 -23.96 0.88 -3.25
CA LYS A 101 -23.97 -0.09 -4.35
C LYS A 101 -24.01 0.72 -5.65
N GLY A 102 -22.87 0.89 -6.32
CA GLY A 102 -22.80 1.63 -7.58
C GLY A 102 -23.21 0.77 -8.78
N ASN A 103 -23.63 1.42 -9.87
CA ASN A 103 -23.93 0.80 -11.17
C ASN A 103 -22.64 0.59 -11.97
N PHE A 104 -21.73 -0.21 -11.41
CA PHE A 104 -20.37 -0.37 -11.92
C PHE A 104 -20.33 -1.02 -13.33
N ARG A 105 -21.33 -1.85 -13.66
CA ARG A 105 -21.43 -2.58 -14.94
C ARG A 105 -21.70 -1.66 -16.14
N GLU A 106 -22.46 -0.60 -15.97
CA GLU A 106 -22.88 0.27 -17.07
C GLU A 106 -21.90 1.43 -17.30
N THR A 107 -21.27 1.91 -16.23
CA THR A 107 -20.45 3.14 -16.27
C THR A 107 -18.95 2.87 -16.32
N GLY A 108 -18.51 1.63 -16.09
CA GLY A 108 -17.09 1.28 -15.93
C GLY A 108 -16.41 1.97 -14.73
N TYR A 109 -17.20 2.64 -13.89
CA TYR A 109 -16.75 3.38 -12.72
C TYR A 109 -16.91 2.52 -11.48
N TRP A 110 -15.88 2.46 -10.64
CA TRP A 110 -15.81 1.66 -9.43
C TRP A 110 -15.40 2.53 -8.23
N LEU A 111 -16.00 2.28 -7.07
CA LEU A 111 -15.68 3.04 -5.83
C LEU A 111 -14.54 2.39 -5.02
N TYR A 112 -14.45 1.07 -5.10
CA TYR A 112 -13.50 0.23 -4.38
C TYR A 112 -13.05 -0.92 -5.29
N ARG A 113 -11.90 -1.51 -4.98
CA ARG A 113 -11.37 -2.65 -5.72
C ARG A 113 -12.06 -3.95 -5.30
N ASP A 114 -13.13 -4.30 -6.00
CA ASP A 114 -13.79 -5.61 -5.92
C ASP A 114 -13.23 -6.53 -7.01
N LEU A 115 -12.21 -7.32 -6.65
CA LEU A 115 -11.43 -8.07 -7.63
C LEU A 115 -12.28 -9.09 -8.40
N GLU A 116 -13.12 -9.84 -7.69
CA GLU A 116 -14.01 -10.84 -8.27
C GLU A 116 -15.02 -10.23 -9.25
N LYS A 117 -15.69 -9.13 -8.87
CA LYS A 117 -16.68 -8.51 -9.75
C LYS A 117 -16.04 -7.78 -10.92
N MET A 118 -14.88 -7.15 -10.72
CA MET A 118 -14.15 -6.49 -11.79
C MET A 118 -13.66 -7.52 -12.81
N ALA A 119 -13.09 -8.63 -12.35
CA ALA A 119 -12.63 -9.72 -13.20
C ALA A 119 -13.78 -10.33 -14.02
N LYS A 120 -14.93 -10.59 -13.39
CA LYS A 120 -16.13 -11.07 -14.10
C LYS A 120 -16.68 -10.08 -15.13
N THR A 121 -16.61 -8.78 -14.85
CA THR A 121 -17.09 -7.74 -15.76
C THR A 121 -16.15 -7.59 -16.96
N ALA A 122 -14.85 -7.67 -16.69
CA ALA A 122 -13.84 -7.60 -17.73
C ALA A 122 -13.65 -8.92 -18.48
N GLY A 123 -14.05 -10.08 -17.94
CA GLY A 123 -13.71 -11.40 -18.50
C GLY A 123 -12.23 -11.74 -18.34
N THR A 124 -11.67 -11.44 -17.17
CA THR A 124 -10.27 -11.71 -16.80
C THR A 124 -10.20 -12.67 -15.61
N GLU A 125 -9.02 -13.18 -15.32
CA GLU A 125 -8.73 -13.83 -14.05
C GLU A 125 -8.75 -12.80 -12.89
N PRO A 126 -9.12 -13.21 -11.66
CA PRO A 126 -9.13 -12.34 -10.48
C PRO A 126 -7.71 -12.10 -9.95
N ILE A 127 -6.82 -11.62 -10.81
CA ILE A 127 -5.44 -11.26 -10.51
C ILE A 127 -5.29 -9.76 -10.74
N PHE A 128 -4.82 -9.03 -9.73
CA PHE A 128 -4.65 -7.58 -9.78
C PHE A 128 -3.20 -7.19 -9.53
N ILE A 129 -2.62 -6.45 -10.46
CA ILE A 129 -1.27 -5.90 -10.36
C ILE A 129 -1.34 -4.38 -10.31
N ASP A 130 -0.62 -3.76 -9.39
CA ASP A 130 -0.41 -2.33 -9.34
C ASP A 130 0.91 -1.98 -10.03
N GLN A 131 0.86 -1.22 -11.12
CA GLN A 131 2.02 -0.89 -11.95
C GLN A 131 2.96 0.05 -11.22
N ASP A 132 4.26 -0.24 -11.26
CA ASP A 132 5.31 0.59 -10.70
C ASP A 132 5.53 1.86 -11.55
N LEU A 133 6.10 2.89 -10.94
CA LEU A 133 6.43 4.16 -11.59
C LEU A 133 7.49 3.96 -12.70
N ARG A 134 8.44 3.02 -12.52
CA ARG A 134 9.54 2.78 -13.46
C ARG A 134 9.08 2.30 -14.84
N THR A 135 8.01 1.52 -14.86
CA THR A 135 7.43 0.98 -16.10
C THR A 135 6.21 1.78 -16.55
N SER A 136 5.94 2.95 -15.95
CA SER A 136 4.82 3.81 -16.33
C SER A 136 5.07 4.43 -17.71
N ILE A 137 4.04 4.43 -18.54
CA ILE A 137 4.13 4.93 -19.92
C ILE A 137 4.02 6.46 -19.90
N PRO A 138 4.96 7.21 -20.50
CA PRO A 138 4.88 8.66 -20.61
C PRO A 138 3.58 9.10 -21.30
N GLY A 139 2.95 10.17 -20.81
CA GLY A 139 1.66 10.65 -21.32
C GLY A 139 0.45 9.78 -20.93
N GLY A 140 0.66 8.70 -20.15
CA GLY A 140 -0.38 7.82 -19.62
C GLY A 140 -0.65 7.97 -18.12
N PRO A 141 -1.43 7.05 -17.54
CA PRO A 141 -1.67 6.98 -16.11
C PRO A 141 -0.36 6.87 -15.30
N LEU A 142 -0.28 7.62 -14.20
CA LEU A 142 0.89 7.69 -13.34
C LEU A 142 0.95 6.46 -12.42
N GLY A 143 1.85 5.53 -12.70
CA GLY A 143 2.10 4.35 -11.87
C GLY A 143 2.69 4.68 -10.48
N GLY A 144 2.95 3.67 -9.67
CA GLY A 144 3.59 3.82 -8.36
C GLY A 144 2.69 4.46 -7.29
N GLN A 145 1.37 4.35 -7.45
CA GLN A 145 0.39 4.95 -6.55
C GLN A 145 -0.01 4.02 -5.39
N THR A 146 0.87 3.08 -5.06
CA THR A 146 0.64 2.16 -3.97
C THR A 146 1.18 2.73 -2.67
N ARG A 147 0.29 3.04 -1.71
CA ARG A 147 0.73 3.26 -0.33
C ARG A 147 1.04 1.91 0.34
N ILE A 148 2.31 1.66 0.60
CA ILE A 148 2.75 0.52 1.41
C ILE A 148 3.01 1.05 2.81
N SER A 149 2.05 0.87 3.71
CA SER A 149 2.23 1.18 5.14
C SER A 149 2.52 -0.10 5.89
N LEU A 150 3.80 -0.35 6.18
CA LEU A 150 4.18 -1.39 7.12
C LEU A 150 4.01 -0.85 8.54
N ARG A 151 3.40 -1.64 9.43
CA ARG A 151 3.26 -1.27 10.83
C ARG A 151 4.64 -1.22 11.47
N ASN A 152 5.08 -0.04 11.90
CA ASN A 152 6.37 0.15 12.55
C ASN A 152 6.18 0.29 14.06
N GLU A 153 6.43 -0.79 14.80
CA GLU A 153 6.42 -0.79 16.26
C GLU A 153 7.82 -0.91 16.88
N HIS A 154 8.88 -0.80 16.06
CA HIS A 154 10.26 -1.02 16.53
C HIS A 154 10.62 -0.15 17.72
N PHE A 155 10.22 1.12 17.71
CA PHE A 155 10.47 2.03 18.82
C PHE A 155 9.77 1.58 20.11
N SER A 156 8.52 1.11 20.02
CA SER A 156 7.79 0.59 21.18
C SER A 156 8.47 -0.65 21.74
N TYR A 157 8.91 -1.57 20.88
CA TYR A 157 9.66 -2.75 21.32
C TYR A 157 10.99 -2.38 21.96
N ILE A 158 11.73 -1.43 21.39
CA ILE A 158 12.98 -0.90 21.99
C ILE A 158 12.69 -0.42 23.41
N ILE A 159 11.67 0.42 23.62
CA ILE A 159 11.32 0.89 24.96
C ILE A 159 11.02 -0.28 25.90
N THR A 160 10.19 -1.24 25.48
CA THR A 160 9.83 -2.39 26.31
C THR A 160 11.06 -3.22 26.72
N TRP A 161 11.89 -3.61 25.76
CA TRP A 161 13.06 -4.47 26.02
C TRP A 161 14.14 -3.78 26.85
N TYR A 162 14.41 -2.50 26.59
CA TYR A 162 15.39 -1.74 27.39
C TYR A 162 14.88 -1.44 28.80
N THR A 163 13.57 -1.17 28.96
CA THR A 163 12.98 -0.99 30.30
C THR A 163 13.05 -2.26 31.13
N LEU A 164 12.68 -3.42 30.55
CA LEU A 164 12.79 -4.71 31.23
C LEU A 164 14.25 -5.02 31.59
N SER A 165 15.18 -4.83 30.66
CA SER A 165 16.62 -5.04 30.90
C SER A 165 17.16 -4.14 32.02
N LEU A 166 16.76 -2.86 32.06
CA LEU A 166 17.15 -1.92 33.10
C LEU A 166 16.63 -2.35 34.48
N ILE A 167 15.35 -2.75 34.57
CA ILE A 167 14.75 -3.21 35.83
C ILE A 167 15.49 -4.44 36.34
N THR A 168 15.70 -5.44 35.49
CA THR A 168 16.43 -6.66 35.86
C THR A 168 17.87 -6.35 36.27
N PHE A 169 18.55 -5.45 35.55
CA PHE A 169 19.89 -5.00 35.90
C PHE A 169 19.93 -4.32 37.28
N VAL A 170 18.98 -3.43 37.58
CA VAL A 170 18.87 -2.77 38.89
C VAL A 170 18.62 -3.79 40.00
N MET A 171 17.73 -4.76 39.78
CA MET A 171 17.47 -5.84 40.76
C MET A 171 18.72 -6.67 41.03
N TRP A 172 19.43 -7.07 39.97
CA TRP A 172 20.67 -7.83 40.07
C TRP A 172 21.76 -7.04 40.79
N TYR A 173 21.98 -5.78 40.43
CA TYR A 173 22.95 -4.89 41.05
C TYR A 173 22.68 -4.71 42.55
N ARG A 174 21.41 -4.50 42.92
CA ARG A 174 21.00 -4.39 44.33
C ARG A 174 21.18 -5.69 45.11
N ARG A 175 20.98 -6.85 44.49
CA ARG A 175 21.04 -8.16 45.15
C ARG A 175 22.46 -8.66 45.38
N TYR A 176 23.36 -8.41 44.44
CA TYR A 176 24.68 -9.05 44.41
C TYR A 176 25.86 -8.09 44.61
N ILE A 177 25.73 -6.81 44.25
CA ILE A 177 26.84 -5.84 44.35
C ILE A 177 26.69 -4.93 45.57
N ARG A 178 25.46 -4.54 45.93
CA ARG A 178 25.25 -3.75 47.15
C ARG A 178 25.37 -4.64 48.38
N PRO A 179 26.22 -4.28 49.38
CA PRO A 179 26.23 -4.99 50.64
C PRO A 179 24.85 -4.88 51.29
N PRO A 180 24.38 -5.94 51.99
CA PRO A 180 23.11 -5.89 52.69
C PRO A 180 23.09 -4.69 53.65
N PRO A 181 21.92 -4.05 53.86
CA PRO A 181 21.82 -3.03 54.88
C PRO A 181 22.26 -3.62 56.23
N PRO A 182 22.95 -2.83 57.07
CA PRO A 182 23.35 -3.26 58.42
C PRO A 182 22.12 -3.78 59.16
N SER A 183 22.13 -5.07 59.49
CA SER A 183 20.99 -5.76 60.12
C SER A 183 21.03 -5.70 61.64
N THR A 184 22.16 -5.28 62.22
CA THR A 184 22.35 -5.13 63.67
C THR A 184 22.75 -3.69 64.04
N ALA A 185 22.44 -3.29 65.28
CA ALA A 185 22.77 -1.95 65.80
C ALA A 185 24.29 -1.66 65.77
N PHE A 186 25.12 -2.69 65.96
CA PHE A 186 26.58 -2.59 65.88
C PHE A 186 27.09 -2.22 64.48
N ASP A 187 26.42 -2.71 63.43
CA ASP A 187 26.82 -2.42 62.05
C ASP A 187 26.53 -0.96 61.65
N TYR A 188 25.47 -0.36 62.21
CA TYR A 188 25.17 1.07 62.02
C TYR A 188 26.24 1.97 62.64
N ILE A 189 26.69 1.65 63.86
CA ILE A 189 27.73 2.41 64.58
C ILE A 189 29.07 2.34 63.84
N ARG A 190 29.44 1.17 63.32
CA ARG A 190 30.68 0.98 62.56
C ARG A 190 30.69 1.77 61.25
N LYS A 191 29.53 1.94 60.61
CA LYS A 191 29.38 2.70 59.37
C LYS A 191 29.44 4.21 59.59
N SER A 192 28.95 4.72 60.72
CA SER A 192 29.00 6.16 61.05
C SER A 192 30.37 6.66 61.52
N LEU A 193 31.31 5.74 61.81
CA LEU A 193 32.67 6.04 62.28
C LEU A 193 33.73 6.00 61.17
N LYS A 194 33.34 5.71 59.92
CA LYS A 194 34.16 5.83 58.71
C LYS A 194 33.65 6.98 57.86
#